data_AF-A0A1R3HMJ4-F1
#
_entry.id   AF-A0A1R3HMJ4-F1
#
_cell.length_a   1.000
_cell.length_b   1.000
_cell.length_c   1.000
_cell.angle_alpha   90.00
_cell.angle_beta   90.00
_cell.angle_gamma   90.00
#
_symmetry.space_group_name_H-M   'P 1'
#
loop_
_entity.id
_entity.type
_entity.pdbx_description
1 polymer ?
#
loop_
_entity_poly.entity_id
_entity_poly.type
_entity_poly.pdbx_seq_one_letter_code
_entity_poly.pdbx_strand_id
1 'polypeptide(L)' 'ELQKHRSLDIVMALVGNKADLQEIREVTVQDGKDYAEKNGMFFIETSAKTADNINRLFE' A
#
# COMPACT_ATOMS: atom_id res chain seq x y z
N GLU A 1 -10.45 13.45 -6.68
CA GLU A 1 -9.79 13.85 -7.95
C GLU A 1 -9.43 12.69 -8.90
N LEU A 2 -8.70 11.63 -8.50
CA LEU A 2 -8.27 10.55 -9.43
C LEU A 2 -9.34 9.51 -9.83
N GLN A 3 -10.54 9.53 -9.26
CA GLN A 3 -11.60 8.57 -9.61
C GLN A 3 -12.44 8.95 -10.83
N LYS A 4 -12.40 10.22 -11.29
CA LYS A 4 -13.32 10.72 -12.33
C LYS A 4 -12.80 10.60 -13.77
N HIS A 5 -11.54 10.27 -13.98
CA HIS A 5 -10.94 10.13 -15.31
C HIS A 5 -10.08 8.86 -15.35
N ARG A 6 -10.70 7.71 -15.60
CA ARG A 6 -9.98 6.45 -15.77
C ARG A 6 -9.95 6.06 -17.23
N SER A 7 -8.74 6.03 -17.79
CA SER A 7 -8.37 4.95 -18.72
C SER A 7 -8.57 3.64 -17.96
N LEU A 8 -9.24 2.66 -18.55
CA LEU A 8 -9.70 1.43 -17.89
C LEU A 8 -8.57 0.53 -17.33
N ASP A 9 -7.30 0.88 -17.58
CA ASP A 9 -6.12 0.07 -17.26
C ASP A 9 -5.21 0.69 -16.16
N ILE A 10 -5.78 1.35 -15.15
CA ILE A 10 -4.99 1.87 -14.02
C ILE A 10 -4.93 0.82 -12.91
N VAL A 11 -3.75 0.25 -12.68
CA VAL A 11 -3.46 -0.58 -11.51
C VAL A 11 -3.40 0.31 -10.27
N MET A 12 -4.11 -0.09 -9.21
CA MET A 12 -4.09 0.59 -7.92
C MET A 12 -3.36 -0.26 -6.87
N ALA A 13 -2.54 0.40 -6.06
CA ALA A 13 -1.89 -0.21 -4.91
C ALA A 13 -2.12 0.64 -3.64
N LEU A 14 -2.42 -0.04 -2.55
CA LEU A 14 -2.42 0.48 -1.19
C LEU A 14 -1.05 0.23 -0.56
N VAL A 15 -0.41 1.30 -0.08
CA VAL A 15 0.93 1.25 0.48
C VAL A 15 0.89 1.60 1.96
N GLY A 16 1.20 0.63 2.83
CA GLY A 16 1.42 0.83 4.26
C GLY A 16 2.83 1.35 4.50
N ASN A 17 3.04 2.66 4.44
CA ASN A 17 4.37 3.26 4.66
C ASN A 17 4.73 3.33 6.17
N LYS A 18 6.02 3.50 6.46
CA LYS A 18 6.62 3.54 7.82
C LYS A 18 6.56 2.20 8.55
N ALA A 19 6.71 1.11 7.83
CA ALA A 19 6.73 -0.24 8.39
C ALA A 19 7.86 -0.48 9.42
N ASP A 20 8.85 0.42 9.52
CA ASP A 20 9.89 0.40 10.55
C ASP A 20 9.36 0.71 11.96
N LEU A 21 8.22 1.40 12.09
CA LEU A 21 7.63 1.83 13.37
C LEU A 21 6.68 0.78 13.95
N GLN A 22 7.14 -0.47 14.08
CA GLN A 22 6.30 -1.60 14.54
C GLN A 22 5.75 -1.42 15.96
N GLU A 23 6.50 -0.77 16.85
CA GLU A 23 6.10 -0.57 18.25
C GLU A 23 4.91 0.38 18.43
N ILE A 24 4.66 1.25 17.45
CA ILE A 24 3.54 2.21 17.46
C ILE A 24 2.55 1.93 16.33
N ARG A 25 2.47 0.68 15.89
CA ARG A 25 1.57 0.25 14.81
C ARG A 25 0.11 0.37 15.26
N GLU A 26 -0.65 1.19 14.53
CA GLU A 26 -2.10 1.35 14.76
C GLU A 26 -2.94 0.49 13.80
N VAL A 27 -2.41 0.21 12.60
CA VAL A 27 -3.11 -0.59 11.58
C VAL A 27 -2.40 -1.92 11.40
N THR A 28 -3.14 -3.02 11.56
CA THR A 28 -2.57 -4.34 11.37
C THR A 28 -2.34 -4.63 9.89
N VAL A 29 -1.40 -5.54 9.61
CA VAL A 29 -1.17 -6.01 8.24
C VAL A 29 -2.45 -6.62 7.64
N GLN A 30 -3.26 -7.29 8.46
CA GLN A 30 -4.50 -7.91 8.01
C GLN A 30 -5.53 -6.87 7.60
N ASP A 31 -5.75 -5.82 8.39
CA ASP A 31 -6.71 -4.76 8.05
C ASP A 31 -6.34 -4.07 6.73
N GLY A 32 -5.05 -3.83 6.51
CA GLY A 32 -4.54 -3.25 5.26
C GLY A 32 -4.78 -4.17 4.06
N LYS A 33 -4.51 -5.47 4.21
CA LYS A 33 -4.78 -6.48 3.16
C LYS A 33 -6.27 -6.59 2.84
N ASP A 34 -7.11 -6.72 3.85
CA ASP A 34 -8.56 -6.87 3.69
C ASP A 34 -9.16 -5.65 2.98
N TYR A 35 -8.69 -4.44 3.34
CA TYR A 35 -9.11 -3.22 2.67
C TYR A 35 -8.66 -3.19 1.20
N ALA A 36 -7.43 -3.58 0.90
CA ALA A 36 -6.92 -3.61 -0.46
C ALA A 36 -7.68 -4.61 -1.34
N GLU A 37 -7.86 -5.85 -0.86
CA GLU A 37 -8.62 -6.90 -1.56
C GLU A 37 -10.06 -6.45 -1.84
N LYS A 38 -10.74 -5.86 -0.84
CA LYS A 38 -12.12 -5.36 -0.98
C LYS A 38 -12.26 -4.28 -2.05
N ASN A 39 -11.20 -3.51 -2.30
CA ASN A 39 -11.19 -2.42 -3.29
C ASN A 39 -10.49 -2.79 -4.60
N GLY A 40 -10.07 -4.05 -4.77
CA GLY A 40 -9.35 -4.51 -5.96
C GLY A 40 -7.99 -3.83 -6.14
N MET A 41 -7.29 -3.58 -5.02
CA MET A 41 -5.97 -2.95 -5.00
C MET A 41 -4.91 -3.96 -4.55
N PHE A 42 -3.68 -3.79 -5.03
CA PHE A 42 -2.52 -4.49 -4.47
C PHE A 42 -2.16 -3.93 -3.08
N PHE A 43 -1.58 -4.71 -2.18
CA PHE A 43 -1.11 -4.23 -0.88
C PHE A 43 0.36 -4.54 -0.65
N ILE A 44 1.10 -3.54 -0.18
CA ILE A 44 2.49 -3.71 0.28
C ILE A 44 2.81 -2.77 1.42
N GLU A 45 3.59 -3.25 2.38
CA GLU A 45 4.17 -2.40 3.43
C GLU A 45 5.57 -1.98 3.05
N THR A 46 5.86 -0.69 3.17
CA THR A 46 7.16 -0.11 2.84
C THR A 46 7.66 0.75 3.98
N SER A 47 8.97 0.99 3.99
CA SER A 47 9.53 2.08 4.78
C SER A 47 10.42 2.93 3.88
N ALA A 48 9.98 4.16 3.65
CA ALA A 48 10.82 5.15 2.99
C ALA A 48 12.10 5.49 3.79
N LYS A 49 12.11 5.24 5.10
CA LYS A 49 13.24 5.54 5.99
C LYS A 49 14.36 4.50 5.88
N THR A 50 14.00 3.21 5.86
CA THR A 50 14.95 2.10 5.73
C THR A 50 15.13 1.63 4.29
N ALA A 51 14.38 2.21 3.35
CA ALA A 51 14.25 1.78 1.96
C ALA A 51 13.64 0.37 1.79
N ASP A 52 13.01 -0.17 2.84
CA ASP A 52 12.38 -1.48 2.80
C ASP A 52 11.20 -1.49 1.83
N ASN A 53 11.20 -2.50 0.94
CA ASN A 53 10.16 -2.78 -0.06
C ASN A 53 9.86 -1.65 -1.06
N ILE A 54 10.67 -0.58 -1.11
CA ILE A 54 10.51 0.50 -2.09
C ILE A 54 10.73 -0.03 -3.52
N ASN A 55 11.80 -0.79 -3.76
CA ASN A 55 12.05 -1.36 -5.10
C ASN A 55 10.93 -2.31 -5.54
N ARG A 56 10.46 -3.16 -4.61
CA ARG A 56 9.38 -4.14 -4.88
C ARG A 56 8.02 -3.48 -5.15
N LEU A 57 7.82 -2.22 -4.76
CA LEU A 57 6.62 -1.46 -5.06
C LEU A 57 6.64 -0.89 -6.49
N PHE A 58 7.82 -0.65 -7.07
CA PHE A 58 7.98 0.01 -8.37
C PHE A 58 8.51 -0.90 -9.50
N GLU A 59 8.87 -2.16 -9.20
CA GLU A 59 9.12 -3.23 -10.19
C GLU A 59 7.82 -3.79 -10.79
#